data_AF-A0A7S1G298-F1
#
_entry.id   AF-A0A7S1G298-F1
#
_cell.length_a   1.000
_cell.length_b   1.000
_cell.length_c   1.000
_cell.angle_alpha   90.00
_cell.angle_beta   90.00
_cell.angle_gamma   90.00
#
_symmetry.space_group_name_H-M   'P 1'
#
loop_
_entity.id
_entity.type
_entity.pdbx_description
1 polymer ?
#
loop_
_entity_poly.entity_id
_entity_poly.type
_entity_poly.pdbx_seq_one_letter_code
_entity_poly.pdbx_strand_id
1 'polypeptide(L)'
;ALAAGLDNHGGNGRGRSAYIADFNQDGRLDVLLINEQRNDDLLAPSQILYNRGNRKFEPDPSFQEYIRVAVFANLSGEKHAPARDLIIHRTSCEAIGEVHIEFCREHRSRSWASYRYHE
;
A
#
# COMPACT_ATOMS: atom_id res chain seq x y z
N ALA A 1 -4.96 1.66 -16.97
CA ALA A 1 -4.05 1.11 -15.94
C ALA A 1 -2.61 1.21 -16.44
N LEU A 2 -2.13 0.27 -17.27
CA LEU A 2 -0.72 0.17 -17.68
C LEU A 2 -0.13 1.46 -18.31
N ALA A 3 -0.81 2.07 -19.28
CA ALA A 3 -0.33 3.31 -19.91
C ALA A 3 -0.18 4.50 -18.94
N ALA A 4 -0.90 4.44 -17.82
CA ALA A 4 -0.88 5.43 -16.76
C ALA A 4 0.10 5.09 -15.62
N GLY A 5 0.74 3.91 -15.63
CA GLY A 5 1.47 3.40 -14.46
C GLY A 5 0.55 3.05 -13.28
N LEU A 6 -0.74 2.90 -13.55
CA LEU A 6 -1.75 2.55 -12.54
C LEU A 6 -1.99 1.04 -12.57
N ASP A 7 -0.93 0.27 -12.41
CA ASP A 7 -0.95 -1.19 -12.31
C ASP A 7 -0.03 -1.62 -11.16
N ASN A 8 -0.56 -2.45 -10.27
CA ASN A 8 0.21 -3.00 -9.16
C ASN A 8 0.97 -4.25 -9.66
N HIS A 9 2.31 -4.16 -9.70
CA HIS A 9 3.20 -5.20 -10.21
C HIS A 9 2.84 -5.76 -11.61
N GLY A 10 2.60 -4.90 -12.61
CA GLY A 10 2.23 -5.37 -13.95
C GLY A 10 0.84 -6.01 -14.02
N GLY A 11 0.00 -5.79 -13.01
CA GLY A 11 -1.31 -6.44 -12.87
C GLY A 11 -1.27 -7.83 -12.23
N ASN A 12 -0.12 -8.24 -11.68
CA ASN A 12 0.03 -9.56 -11.08
C ASN A 12 -0.46 -9.64 -9.62
N GLY A 13 -0.83 -8.52 -9.00
CA GLY A 13 -1.36 -8.50 -7.63
C GLY A 13 -2.64 -9.32 -7.45
N ARG A 14 -2.80 -9.94 -6.26
CA ARG A 14 -4.10 -10.52 -5.85
C ARG A 14 -4.98 -9.44 -5.23
N GLY A 15 -5.52 -8.59 -6.10
CA GLY A 15 -6.27 -7.39 -5.73
C GLY A 15 -7.56 -7.68 -4.95
N ARG A 16 -7.86 -6.82 -3.98
CA ARG A 16 -9.08 -6.85 -3.16
C ARG A 16 -9.86 -5.55 -3.22
N SER A 17 -9.18 -4.41 -3.16
CA SER A 17 -9.79 -3.10 -3.17
C SER A 17 -8.78 -2.02 -3.57
N ALA A 18 -9.27 -0.80 -3.76
CA ALA A 18 -8.45 0.40 -3.90
C ALA A 18 -8.85 1.40 -2.81
N TYR A 19 -7.86 2.12 -2.28
CA TYR A 19 -8.05 3.23 -1.35
C TYR A 19 -7.48 4.50 -2.00
N ILE A 20 -8.21 5.61 -1.91
CA ILE A 20 -7.87 6.86 -2.59
C ILE A 20 -7.72 7.94 -1.53
N ALA A 21 -6.57 8.60 -1.51
CA ALA A 21 -6.23 9.67 -0.58
C ALA A 21 -5.04 10.46 -1.15
N ASP A 22 -4.81 11.65 -0.64
CA ASP A 22 -3.60 12.43 -0.90
C ASP A 22 -2.56 12.02 0.16
N PHE A 23 -1.78 10.97 -0.10
CA PHE A 23 -0.90 10.38 0.89
C PHE A 23 0.36 11.23 1.10
N ASN A 24 0.84 11.88 0.04
CA ASN A 24 2.05 12.72 0.06
C ASN A 24 1.75 14.23 0.21
N GLN A 25 0.48 14.62 0.29
CA GLN A 25 0.02 16.00 0.49
C GLN A 25 0.44 16.97 -0.63
N ASP A 26 0.54 16.46 -1.85
CA ASP A 26 0.84 17.28 -3.02
C ASP A 26 -0.41 17.91 -3.66
N GLY A 27 -1.58 17.67 -3.07
CA GLY A 27 -2.88 18.16 -3.55
C GLY A 27 -3.50 17.29 -4.64
N ARG A 28 -2.93 16.12 -4.94
CA ARG A 28 -3.46 15.17 -5.91
C ARG A 28 -3.91 13.89 -5.20
N LEU A 29 -4.95 13.27 -5.74
CA LEU A 29 -5.40 11.98 -5.24
C LEU A 29 -4.50 10.86 -5.76
N ASP A 30 -3.86 10.18 -4.83
CA ASP A 30 -3.08 8.97 -5.02
C ASP A 30 -3.96 7.73 -4.88
N VAL A 31 -3.39 6.55 -5.17
CA VAL A 31 -4.11 5.28 -5.08
C VAL A 31 -3.27 4.24 -4.34
N LEU A 32 -3.79 3.69 -3.25
CA LEU A 32 -3.32 2.44 -2.66
C LEU A 32 -4.09 1.28 -3.28
N LEU A 33 -3.40 0.42 -4.04
CA LEU A 33 -3.98 -0.82 -4.56
C LEU A 33 -3.74 -1.95 -3.56
N ILE A 34 -4.81 -2.40 -2.92
CA ILE A 34 -4.77 -3.39 -1.83
C ILE A 34 -4.75 -4.80 -2.39
N ASN A 35 -3.69 -5.53 -2.05
CA ASN A 35 -3.49 -6.93 -2.39
C ASN A 35 -3.40 -7.80 -1.13
N GLU A 36 -3.90 -9.02 -1.27
CA GLU A 36 -3.51 -10.13 -0.40
C GLU A 36 -2.35 -10.91 -0.99
N GLN A 37 -1.78 -11.81 -0.19
CA GLN A 37 -0.75 -12.71 -0.68
C GLN A 37 -1.30 -13.66 -1.75
N ARG A 38 -0.50 -13.87 -2.79
CA ARG A 38 -0.73 -14.89 -3.82
C ARG A 38 -0.46 -16.29 -3.26
N ASN A 39 -0.87 -17.32 -4.00
CA ASN A 39 -0.59 -18.71 -3.63
C ASN A 39 0.67 -19.27 -4.33
N ASP A 40 1.42 -18.43 -5.05
CA ASP A 40 2.69 -18.74 -5.70
C ASP A 40 3.81 -17.81 -5.17
N ASP A 41 5.06 -18.08 -5.53
CA ASP A 41 6.22 -17.34 -4.99
C ASP A 41 6.43 -15.94 -5.61
N LEU A 42 5.46 -15.44 -6.38
CA LEU A 42 5.54 -14.09 -6.92
C LEU A 42 5.21 -13.05 -5.85
N LEU A 43 6.21 -12.25 -5.46
CA LEU A 43 6.03 -11.13 -4.55
C LEU A 43 5.27 -9.99 -5.26
N ALA A 44 3.98 -9.86 -4.97
CA ALA A 44 3.12 -8.81 -5.51
C ALA A 44 2.24 -8.13 -4.44
N PRO A 45 2.84 -7.48 -3.42
CA PRO A 45 2.13 -6.81 -2.33
C PRO A 45 1.32 -5.58 -2.77
N SER A 46 0.64 -4.94 -1.82
CA SER A 46 -0.04 -3.66 -2.02
C SER A 46 0.98 -2.55 -2.23
N GLN A 47 0.68 -1.59 -3.09
CA GLN A 47 1.52 -0.41 -3.35
C GLN A 47 0.68 0.86 -3.29
N ILE A 48 1.26 1.93 -2.76
CA ILE A 48 0.77 3.29 -3.00
C ILE A 48 1.32 3.74 -4.36
N LEU A 49 0.47 4.36 -5.16
CA LEU A 49 0.77 4.90 -6.46
C LEU A 49 0.52 6.40 -6.42
N TYR A 50 1.59 7.19 -6.42
CA TYR A 50 1.54 8.65 -6.37
C TYR A 50 1.11 9.23 -7.71
N ASN A 51 0.14 10.14 -7.68
CA ASN A 51 -0.36 10.79 -8.87
C ASN A 51 0.56 11.92 -9.32
N ARG A 52 1.25 11.74 -10.43
CA ARG A 52 2.17 12.76 -11.00
C ARG A 52 1.48 13.75 -11.93
N GLY A 53 0.15 13.74 -11.97
CA GLY A 53 -0.63 14.48 -12.97
C GLY A 53 -0.55 13.83 -14.35
N ASN A 54 -1.20 14.44 -15.35
CA ASN A 54 -1.18 13.95 -16.74
C ASN A 54 -1.54 12.47 -16.92
N ARG A 55 -2.36 11.92 -16.01
CA ARG A 55 -2.72 10.49 -15.93
C ARG A 55 -1.48 9.60 -15.80
N LYS A 56 -0.51 10.01 -14.99
CA LYS A 56 0.69 9.24 -14.65
C LYS A 56 0.75 8.97 -13.16
N PHE A 57 1.09 7.74 -12.82
CA PHE A 57 1.22 7.24 -11.47
C PHE A 57 2.55 6.53 -11.32
N GLU A 58 3.17 6.67 -10.15
CA GLU A 58 4.45 6.05 -9.82
C GLU A 58 4.35 5.35 -8.47
N PRO A 59 4.88 4.12 -8.33
CA PRO A 59 4.83 3.41 -7.07
C PRO A 59 5.72 4.06 -6.02
N ASP A 60 5.23 4.08 -4.78
CA ASP A 60 6.04 4.35 -3.59
C ASP A 60 7.01 3.17 -3.37
N PRO A 61 8.34 3.39 -3.48
CA PRO A 61 9.31 2.34 -3.26
C PRO A 61 9.43 1.94 -1.78
N SER A 62 8.93 2.75 -0.86
CA SER A 62 9.04 2.54 0.59
C SER A 62 7.85 1.79 1.20
N PHE A 63 6.77 1.61 0.45
CA PHE A 63 5.55 0.99 0.93
C PHE A 63 5.20 -0.28 0.16
N GLN A 64 5.28 -1.42 0.84
CA GLN A 64 4.85 -2.71 0.32
C GLN A 64 4.22 -3.56 1.41
N GLU A 65 2.95 -3.94 1.25
CA GLU A 65 2.21 -4.64 2.31
C GLU A 65 1.16 -5.62 1.80
N TYR A 66 0.95 -6.75 2.50
CA TYR A 66 -0.26 -7.55 2.30
C TYR A 66 -1.37 -7.06 3.23
N ILE A 67 -2.37 -6.38 2.67
CA ILE A 67 -3.35 -5.59 3.42
C ILE A 67 -4.74 -6.20 3.30
N ARG A 68 -5.47 -6.23 4.42
CA ARG A 68 -6.90 -6.53 4.45
C ARG A 68 -7.76 -5.33 4.83
N VAL A 69 -7.22 -4.47 5.70
CA VAL A 69 -7.88 -3.25 6.18
C VAL A 69 -6.87 -2.12 6.11
N ALA A 70 -7.31 -0.98 5.59
CA ALA A 70 -6.57 0.26 5.58
C ALA A 70 -7.44 1.38 6.16
N VAL A 71 -6.88 2.16 7.06
CA VAL A 71 -7.50 3.36 7.64
C VAL A 71 -6.50 4.49 7.47
N PHE A 72 -6.89 5.54 6.75
CA PHE A 72 -6.10 6.76 6.64
C PHE A 72 -6.78 7.85 7.47
N ALA A 73 -6.05 8.35 8.47
CA ALA A 73 -6.61 9.26 9.46
C ALA A 73 -5.59 10.28 9.95
N ASN A 74 -6.11 11.31 10.62
CA ASN A 74 -5.33 12.22 11.44
C ASN A 74 -5.31 11.67 12.87
N LEU A 75 -4.15 11.27 13.37
CA LEU A 75 -3.97 10.77 14.75
C LEU A 75 -3.23 11.77 15.64
N SER A 76 -3.00 13.00 15.18
CA SER A 76 -2.30 14.03 15.95
C SER A 76 -3.13 14.59 17.12
N GLY A 77 -4.45 14.45 17.05
CA GLY A 77 -5.39 15.12 17.97
C GLY A 77 -5.64 16.59 17.62
N GLU A 78 -4.92 17.16 16.65
CA GLU A 78 -5.17 18.51 16.16
C GLU A 78 -6.42 18.53 15.28
N LYS A 79 -7.38 19.38 15.64
CA LYS A 79 -8.61 19.55 14.89
C LYS A 79 -8.28 20.14 13.51
N HIS A 80 -8.91 19.60 12.46
CA HIS A 80 -8.72 20.02 11.06
C HIS A 80 -7.34 19.75 10.46
N ALA A 81 -6.39 19.16 11.21
CA ALA A 81 -5.15 18.70 10.59
C ALA A 81 -5.44 17.58 9.57
N PRO A 82 -4.67 17.53 8.46
CA PRO A 82 -4.86 16.53 7.42
C PRO A 82 -4.59 15.12 7.94
N ALA A 83 -5.21 14.13 7.30
CA ALA A 83 -4.85 12.74 7.53
C ALA A 83 -3.40 12.51 7.05
N ARG A 84 -2.60 11.86 7.89
CA ARG A 84 -1.16 11.58 7.63
C ARG A 84 -0.75 10.19 8.11
N ASP A 85 -1.62 9.51 8.85
CA ASP A 85 -1.35 8.20 9.43
C ASP A 85 -2.16 7.13 8.69
N LEU A 86 -1.45 6.18 8.08
CA LEU A 86 -2.03 4.98 7.46
C LEU A 86 -1.86 3.81 8.43
N ILE A 87 -2.97 3.37 9.03
CA ILE A 87 -3.03 2.15 9.83
C ILE A 87 -3.49 1.01 8.93
N ILE A 88 -2.75 -0.10 8.94
CA ILE A 88 -3.09 -1.30 8.19
C ILE A 88 -3.22 -2.52 9.08
N HIS A 89 -4.04 -3.46 8.64
CA HIS A 89 -4.07 -4.82 9.17
C HIS A 89 -3.62 -5.81 8.09
N ARG A 90 -2.61 -6.62 8.43
CA ARG A 90 -2.12 -7.74 7.63
C ARG A 90 -2.84 -9.01 8.06
N THR A 91 -3.45 -9.73 7.10
CA THR A 91 -4.11 -11.03 7.41
C THR A 91 -3.25 -12.23 7.03
N SER A 92 -2.38 -12.09 6.02
CA SER A 92 -1.50 -13.14 5.50
C SER A 92 -0.11 -12.60 5.22
N CYS A 93 0.90 -13.37 5.58
CA CYS A 93 2.25 -13.31 5.05
C CYS A 93 2.92 -14.65 5.39
N GLU A 94 2.93 -15.56 4.43
CA GLU A 94 3.38 -16.94 4.56
C GLU A 94 4.66 -17.15 3.75
N ALA A 95 5.58 -17.94 4.29
CA ALA A 95 6.86 -18.27 3.67
C ALA A 95 6.69 -19.31 2.54
N ILE A 96 6.13 -18.89 1.40
CA ILE A 96 5.89 -19.76 0.21
C ILE A 96 7.05 -19.76 -0.80
N GLY A 97 8.26 -19.42 -0.32
CA GLY A 97 9.51 -19.38 -1.08
C GLY A 97 10.53 -18.46 -0.41
N GLU A 98 11.76 -18.42 -0.93
CA GLU A 98 12.86 -17.66 -0.32
C GLU A 98 12.56 -16.16 -0.26
N VAL A 99 11.96 -15.60 -1.31
CA VAL A 99 11.61 -14.17 -1.37
C VAL A 99 10.56 -13.82 -0.32
N HIS A 100 9.56 -14.68 -0.13
CA HIS A 100 8.54 -14.48 0.89
C HIS A 100 9.07 -14.64 2.32
N ILE A 101 10.07 -15.49 2.57
CA ILE A 101 10.69 -15.64 3.90
C ILE A 101 11.24 -14.30 4.37
N GLU A 102 12.04 -13.64 3.54
CA GLU A 102 12.66 -12.38 3.92
C GLU A 102 11.62 -11.28 4.07
N PHE A 103 10.70 -11.15 3.11
CA PHE A 103 9.62 -10.16 3.16
C PHE A 103 8.75 -10.36 4.42
N CYS A 104 8.28 -11.58 4.69
CA CYS A 104 7.39 -11.83 5.83
C CYS A 104 8.08 -11.74 7.21
N ARG A 105 9.41 -11.67 7.26
CA ARG A 105 10.16 -11.45 8.52
C ARG A 105 9.83 -10.09 9.13
N GLU A 106 9.71 -9.08 8.28
CA GLU A 106 9.39 -7.70 8.65
C GLU A 106 7.88 -7.40 8.54
N HIS A 107 7.17 -8.15 7.68
CA HIS A 107 5.75 -7.98 7.39
C HIS A 107 4.89 -9.11 8.00
N ARG A 108 4.91 -9.25 9.32
CA ARG A 108 4.29 -10.40 10.01
C ARG A 108 2.80 -10.55 9.71
N SER A 109 2.36 -11.78 9.45
CA SER A 109 0.94 -12.13 9.31
C SER A 109 0.14 -11.81 10.59
N ARG A 110 -1.16 -11.54 10.44
CA ARG A 110 -2.11 -11.23 11.55
C ARG A 110 -1.60 -10.13 12.48
N SER A 111 -1.09 -9.05 11.90
CA SER A 111 -0.51 -7.95 12.64
C SER A 111 -1.02 -6.61 12.15
N TRP A 112 -0.79 -5.58 12.97
CA TRP A 112 -1.06 -4.19 12.63
C TRP A 112 0.25 -3.46 12.38
N ALA A 113 0.22 -2.49 11.47
CA ALA A 113 1.30 -1.54 11.29
C ALA A 113 0.73 -0.15 11.05
N SER A 114 1.53 0.86 11.39
CA SER A 114 1.21 2.26 11.19
C SER A 114 2.34 2.91 10.38
N TYR A 115 1.96 3.61 9.32
CA TYR A 115 2.84 4.42 8.50
C TYR A 115 2.46 5.88 8.68
N ARG A 116 3.45 6.75 8.78
CA ARG A 116 3.23 8.19 8.85
C ARG A 116 3.90 8.86 7.65
N TYR A 117 3.12 9.62 6.90
CA TYR A 117 3.59 10.39 5.76
C TYR A 117 3.83 11.84 6.22
N HIS A 118 5.08 12.27 6.06
CA HIS A 118 5.52 13.64 6.30
C HIS A 118 5.77 14.31 4.95
N GLU A 119 5.69 15.65 4.95
CA GLU A 119 6.09 16.48 3.82
C GLU A 119 7.55 16.24 3.41
#